data_AF-A0A150Q1V3-F1
#
_entry.id   AF-A0A150Q1V3-F1
#
_cell.length_a   1.000
_cell.length_b   1.000
_cell.length_c   1.000
_cell.angle_alpha   90.00
_cell.angle_beta   90.00
_cell.angle_gamma   90.00
#
_symmetry.space_group_name_H-M   'P 1'
#
loop_
_entity.id
_entity.type
_entity.pdbx_description
1 polymer ?
#
loop_
_entity_poly.entity_id
_entity_poly.type
_entity_poly.pdbx_seq_one_letter_code
_entity_poly.pdbx_strand_id
1 'polypeptide(L)'
;MHDRFLRACRREPTDVTPVWFMRQAGRYMAEYRELRKKYTLLEICKTPELALEVTLQPLRLGMDAAILFADILLPLEPMGAPFEFAKGEGPVIHEPVRDRAGIERLRVFEPEEGLGYVLDAVRLIRKELDGKTPLIGFAGAPFTIASYLVEGGKSSDYRLTKQIMWSDPEAWSALMGKISEVVRRLLRAQVAAGAQAVQLFDSWVGSLSIDDYREHVQPHVRYILQDLEATGVPVIHFGTNTGALLEAQRDAGGTVIGVDWRTPLDKAWQRIGHDRAVQGNLDPLLLCAPREVAVRRARAVLAEAGGRAGHIFNLGHGIIPETPVDTVKAVIDLVHSIPRSSFQSDANR
;
A
#
# COMPACT_ATOMS: atom_id res chain seq x y z
N MET A 1 9.37 21.85 -3.85
CA MET A 1 8.29 21.04 -4.47
C MET A 1 8.56 19.54 -4.27
N HIS A 2 9.76 19.07 -4.64
CA HIS A 2 10.21 17.66 -4.65
C HIS A 2 10.23 16.86 -3.32
N ASP A 3 9.82 17.46 -2.20
CA ASP A 3 9.80 16.77 -0.90
C ASP A 3 8.46 16.93 -0.15
N ARG A 4 7.38 17.41 -0.79
CA ARG A 4 6.09 17.58 -0.11
C ARG A 4 5.61 16.28 0.54
N PHE A 5 5.77 15.17 -0.17
CA PHE A 5 5.38 13.85 0.32
C PHE A 5 6.11 13.45 1.61
N LEU A 6 7.46 13.47 1.65
CA LEU A 6 8.16 13.03 2.86
C LEU A 6 7.98 14.03 4.01
N ARG A 7 7.92 15.34 3.73
CA ARG A 7 7.58 16.38 4.73
C ARG A 7 6.22 16.11 5.36
N ALA A 8 5.19 15.85 4.54
CA ALA A 8 3.87 15.52 5.05
C ALA A 8 3.87 14.22 5.86
N CYS A 9 4.63 13.19 5.44
CA CYS A 9 4.79 11.97 6.23
C CYS A 9 5.41 12.24 7.61
N ARG A 10 6.34 13.19 7.71
CA ARG A 10 6.94 13.67 8.97
C ARG A 10 6.09 14.70 9.72
N ARG A 11 4.88 15.00 9.21
CA ARG A 11 3.95 16.04 9.72
C ARG A 11 4.56 17.44 9.74
N GLU A 12 5.53 17.69 8.88
CA GLU A 12 6.06 19.03 8.66
C GLU A 12 5.06 19.83 7.80
N PRO A 13 5.01 21.18 7.97
CA PRO A 13 4.20 22.03 7.11
C PRO A 13 4.58 21.84 5.63
N THR A 14 3.62 21.96 4.73
CA THR A 14 3.84 22.04 3.27
C THR A 14 3.05 23.22 2.69
N ASP A 15 3.36 23.64 1.47
CA ASP A 15 2.62 24.69 0.76
C ASP A 15 1.22 24.21 0.32
N VAL A 16 1.16 22.99 -0.22
CA VAL A 16 -0.08 22.29 -0.58
C VAL A 16 -0.03 20.85 -0.05
N THR A 17 -1.17 20.18 0.01
CA THR A 17 -1.23 18.75 0.37
C THR A 17 -0.58 17.92 -0.75
N PRO A 18 0.36 17.00 -0.46
CA PRO A 18 0.89 16.10 -1.48
C PRO A 18 -0.14 15.04 -1.88
N VAL A 19 -0.08 14.57 -3.13
CA VAL A 19 -0.94 13.54 -3.69
C VAL A 19 -0.16 12.48 -4.45
N TRP A 20 -0.53 11.23 -4.22
CA TRP A 20 -0.20 10.09 -5.07
C TRP A 20 -1.36 9.09 -4.97
N PHE A 21 -1.45 8.12 -5.88
CA PHE A 21 -2.54 7.15 -5.86
C PHE A 21 -2.06 5.70 -5.82
N MET A 22 -2.69 4.89 -4.95
CA MET A 22 -2.55 3.44 -5.02
C MET A 22 -2.96 2.95 -6.42
N ARG A 23 -2.16 2.05 -7.00
CA ARG A 23 -2.30 1.59 -8.40
C ARG A 23 -2.22 2.73 -9.44
N GLN A 24 -1.45 3.79 -9.17
CA GLN A 24 -1.17 4.87 -10.13
C GLN A 24 -0.56 4.36 -11.44
N ALA A 25 0.24 3.30 -11.42
CA ALA A 25 0.62 2.61 -12.63
C ALA A 25 -0.30 1.40 -12.82
N GLY A 26 -1.15 1.40 -13.85
CA GLY A 26 -2.12 0.33 -14.01
C GLY A 26 -3.06 0.45 -15.21
N ARG A 27 -4.04 -0.46 -15.25
CA ARG A 27 -4.92 -0.74 -16.40
C ARG A 27 -5.75 0.43 -16.90
N TYR A 28 -5.89 1.50 -16.11
CA TYR A 28 -6.60 2.70 -16.54
C TYR A 28 -5.80 3.51 -17.58
N MET A 29 -4.47 3.36 -17.62
CA MET A 29 -3.58 4.00 -18.58
C MET A 29 -3.45 3.20 -19.88
N ALA A 30 -3.48 3.88 -21.02
CA ALA A 30 -3.35 3.23 -22.33
C ALA A 30 -1.96 2.62 -22.52
N GLU A 31 -0.92 3.33 -22.13
CA GLU A 31 0.49 2.92 -22.27
C GLU A 31 0.77 1.64 -21.46
N TYR A 32 0.24 1.54 -20.24
CA TYR A 32 0.28 0.31 -19.45
C TYR A 32 -0.43 -0.85 -20.17
N ARG A 33 -1.62 -0.61 -20.74
CA ARG A 33 -2.36 -1.65 -21.48
C ARG A 33 -1.59 -2.13 -22.71
N GLU A 34 -0.90 -1.25 -23.42
CA GLU A 34 -0.06 -1.65 -24.56
C GLU A 34 1.11 -2.53 -24.13
N LEU A 35 1.76 -2.20 -23.00
CA LEU A 35 2.84 -3.01 -22.44
C LEU A 35 2.33 -4.41 -22.02
N ARG A 36 1.12 -4.45 -21.43
CA ARG A 36 0.41 -5.68 -21.05
C ARG A 36 -0.03 -6.59 -22.19
N LYS A 37 -0.02 -6.11 -23.44
CA LYS A 37 -0.23 -6.97 -24.62
C LYS A 37 1.03 -7.76 -24.99
N LYS A 38 2.20 -7.26 -24.58
CA LYS A 38 3.52 -7.83 -24.90
C LYS A 38 4.07 -8.69 -23.76
N TYR A 39 3.81 -8.29 -22.52
CA TYR A 39 4.37 -8.92 -21.33
C TYR A 39 3.28 -9.24 -20.29
N THR A 40 3.46 -10.37 -19.61
CA THR A 40 2.67 -10.80 -18.44
C THR A 40 3.01 -9.95 -17.20
N LEU A 41 2.31 -10.17 -16.08
CA LEU A 41 2.53 -9.33 -14.88
C LEU A 41 3.88 -9.64 -14.25
N LEU A 42 4.15 -10.93 -14.14
CA LEU A 42 5.39 -11.43 -13.58
C LEU A 42 6.58 -11.05 -14.46
N GLU A 43 6.47 -11.08 -15.80
CA GLU A 43 7.57 -10.62 -16.66
C GLU A 43 7.90 -9.13 -16.44
N ILE A 44 6.88 -8.27 -16.31
CA ILE A 44 7.08 -6.84 -16.03
C ILE A 44 7.73 -6.66 -14.67
N CYS A 45 7.24 -7.35 -13.65
CA CYS A 45 7.79 -7.27 -12.30
C CYS A 45 9.21 -7.84 -12.18
N LYS A 46 9.53 -8.90 -12.96
CA LYS A 46 10.84 -9.58 -12.97
C LYS A 46 11.89 -8.89 -13.84
N THR A 47 11.49 -7.89 -14.63
CA THR A 47 12.41 -7.13 -15.50
C THR A 47 12.55 -5.70 -14.99
N PRO A 48 13.71 -5.33 -14.39
CA PRO A 48 13.91 -4.01 -13.80
C PRO A 48 13.57 -2.83 -14.72
N GLU A 49 13.93 -2.93 -16.00
CA GLU A 49 13.69 -1.87 -16.99
C GLU A 49 12.19 -1.70 -17.32
N LEU A 50 11.43 -2.79 -17.34
CA LEU A 50 9.97 -2.74 -17.53
C LEU A 50 9.27 -2.20 -16.27
N ALA A 51 9.72 -2.64 -15.09
CA ALA A 51 9.22 -2.10 -13.82
C ALA A 51 9.52 -0.60 -13.69
N LEU A 52 10.69 -0.15 -14.12
CA LEU A 52 11.04 1.27 -14.26
C LEU A 52 10.04 1.99 -15.16
N GLU A 53 9.93 1.53 -16.42
CA GLU A 53 9.06 2.18 -17.42
C GLU A 53 7.65 2.38 -16.86
N VAL A 54 7.06 1.32 -16.31
CA VAL A 54 5.71 1.35 -15.75
C VAL A 54 5.61 2.27 -14.53
N THR A 55 6.61 2.28 -13.64
CA THR A 55 6.62 3.14 -12.45
C THR A 55 6.60 4.64 -12.81
N LEU A 56 7.25 5.02 -13.92
CA LEU A 56 7.36 6.42 -14.33
C LEU A 56 6.13 6.95 -15.08
N GLN A 57 5.37 6.09 -15.76
CA GLN A 57 4.19 6.46 -16.54
C GLN A 57 3.24 7.47 -15.83
N PRO A 58 2.82 7.26 -14.58
CA PRO A 58 1.89 8.17 -13.91
C PRO A 58 2.49 9.52 -13.49
N LEU A 59 3.82 9.66 -13.44
CA LEU A 59 4.45 10.88 -12.93
C LEU A 59 4.17 12.10 -13.81
N ARG A 60 3.89 11.90 -15.10
CA ARG A 60 3.43 12.96 -16.00
C ARG A 60 2.12 13.63 -15.56
N LEU A 61 1.35 12.98 -14.69
CA LEU A 61 0.10 13.52 -14.15
C LEU A 61 0.34 14.47 -12.97
N GLY A 62 1.58 14.58 -12.47
CA GLY A 62 1.95 15.45 -11.35
C GLY A 62 1.91 14.76 -9.98
N MET A 63 2.15 13.46 -9.87
CA MET A 63 2.21 12.79 -8.57
C MET A 63 3.40 13.30 -7.74
N ASP A 64 3.18 13.55 -6.44
CA ASP A 64 4.25 13.95 -5.50
C ASP A 64 5.09 12.76 -5.00
N ALA A 65 4.71 11.53 -5.35
CA ALA A 65 5.47 10.31 -5.06
C ALA A 65 5.31 9.26 -6.17
N ALA A 66 6.38 8.51 -6.41
CA ALA A 66 6.36 7.28 -7.20
C ALA A 66 6.19 6.10 -6.25
N ILE A 67 5.45 5.07 -6.63
CA ILE A 67 5.44 3.78 -5.95
C ILE A 67 6.00 2.73 -6.90
N LEU A 68 6.90 1.89 -6.40
CA LEU A 68 7.47 0.76 -7.12
C LEU A 68 6.35 -0.04 -7.83
N PHE A 69 6.54 -0.36 -9.10
CA PHE A 69 5.68 -1.33 -9.77
C PHE A 69 6.17 -2.76 -9.48
N ALA A 70 5.47 -3.44 -8.57
CA ALA A 70 5.68 -4.83 -8.22
C ALA A 70 4.34 -5.49 -7.85
N ASP A 71 4.36 -6.75 -7.43
CA ASP A 71 3.18 -7.43 -6.87
C ASP A 71 3.46 -7.89 -5.43
N ILE A 72 2.45 -7.87 -4.57
CA ILE A 72 2.60 -8.30 -3.17
C ILE A 72 2.90 -9.80 -3.03
N LEU A 73 2.62 -10.60 -4.06
CA LEU A 73 2.78 -12.06 -4.04
C LEU A 73 4.13 -12.53 -4.57
N LEU A 74 4.99 -11.65 -5.09
CA LEU A 74 6.33 -12.02 -5.55
C LEU A 74 7.14 -12.82 -4.50
N PRO A 75 7.06 -12.55 -3.18
CA PRO A 75 7.76 -13.36 -2.18
C PRO A 75 7.33 -14.82 -2.11
N LEU A 76 6.14 -15.20 -2.63
CA LEU A 76 5.63 -16.56 -2.49
C LEU A 76 6.50 -17.60 -3.23
N GLU A 77 6.97 -17.27 -4.43
CA GLU A 77 7.82 -18.16 -5.23
C GLU A 77 9.13 -18.54 -4.50
N PRO A 78 9.97 -17.59 -4.01
CA PRO A 78 11.16 -17.92 -3.22
C PRO A 78 10.84 -18.50 -1.83
N MET A 79 9.64 -18.28 -1.29
CA MET A 79 9.16 -19.00 -0.10
C MET A 79 8.84 -20.48 -0.39
N GLY A 80 8.76 -20.91 -1.66
CA GLY A 80 8.41 -22.28 -2.05
C GLY A 80 6.92 -22.50 -2.33
N ALA A 81 6.16 -21.42 -2.57
CA ALA A 81 4.75 -21.46 -2.93
C ALA A 81 4.56 -20.85 -4.34
N PRO A 82 4.82 -21.61 -5.42
CA PRO A 82 4.69 -21.10 -6.77
C PRO A 82 3.24 -20.72 -7.08
N PHE A 83 3.08 -19.67 -7.86
CA PHE A 83 1.78 -19.12 -8.23
C PHE A 83 1.80 -18.55 -9.64
N GLU A 84 0.61 -18.39 -10.22
CA GLU A 84 0.42 -17.73 -11.50
C GLU A 84 -0.77 -16.76 -11.45
N PHE A 85 -0.87 -15.90 -12.46
CA PHE A 85 -2.05 -15.05 -12.67
C PHE A 85 -2.92 -15.66 -13.78
N ALA A 86 -3.90 -16.47 -13.39
CA ALA A 86 -4.87 -17.05 -14.31
C ALA A 86 -5.77 -15.97 -14.93
N LYS A 87 -6.08 -16.13 -16.22
CA LYS A 87 -6.84 -15.15 -17.00
C LYS A 87 -8.27 -15.00 -16.45
N GLY A 88 -8.54 -13.86 -15.81
CA GLY A 88 -9.88 -13.53 -15.28
C GLY A 88 -10.14 -13.99 -13.85
N GLU A 89 -9.34 -14.91 -13.31
CA GLU A 89 -9.52 -15.48 -11.97
C GLU A 89 -8.58 -14.86 -10.92
N GLY A 90 -7.52 -14.17 -11.36
CA GLY A 90 -6.55 -13.53 -10.48
C GLY A 90 -5.41 -14.50 -10.12
N PRO A 91 -4.74 -14.30 -8.97
CA PRO A 91 -3.64 -15.17 -8.57
C PRO A 91 -4.16 -16.54 -8.14
N VAL A 92 -3.46 -17.60 -8.56
CA VAL A 92 -3.71 -19.00 -8.20
C VAL A 92 -2.43 -19.56 -7.61
N ILE A 93 -2.48 -20.03 -6.36
CA ILE A 93 -1.36 -20.71 -5.69
C ILE A 93 -1.47 -22.20 -5.99
N HIS A 94 -0.43 -22.79 -6.58
CA HIS A 94 -0.50 -24.20 -7.03
C HIS A 94 -0.54 -25.19 -5.87
N GLU A 95 0.14 -24.88 -4.77
CA GLU A 95 0.19 -25.70 -3.56
C GLU A 95 -0.22 -24.88 -2.33
N PRO A 96 -1.53 -24.67 -2.10
CA PRO A 96 -1.99 -23.90 -0.95
C PRO A 96 -1.63 -24.59 0.37
N VAL A 97 -1.35 -23.78 1.39
CA VAL A 97 -1.05 -24.25 2.75
C VAL A 97 -2.34 -24.75 3.42
N ARG A 98 -2.35 -26.02 3.84
CA ARG A 98 -3.51 -26.67 4.49
C ARG A 98 -3.26 -27.12 5.92
N ASP A 99 -1.99 -27.35 6.26
CA ASP A 99 -1.57 -27.98 7.51
C ASP A 99 -0.18 -27.51 7.94
N ARG A 100 0.27 -28.00 9.09
CA ARG A 100 1.59 -27.71 9.68
C ARG A 100 2.74 -28.09 8.74
N ALA A 101 2.63 -29.21 8.02
CA ALA A 101 3.65 -29.63 7.07
C ALA A 101 3.78 -28.65 5.89
N GLY A 102 2.67 -28.09 5.40
CA GLY A 102 2.66 -27.01 4.41
C GLY A 102 3.38 -25.76 4.90
N ILE A 103 3.16 -25.38 6.16
CA ILE A 103 3.84 -24.24 6.80
C ILE A 103 5.34 -24.52 6.93
N GLU A 104 5.73 -25.73 7.33
CA GLU A 104 7.13 -26.13 7.51
C GLU A 104 7.94 -26.06 6.21
N ARG A 105 7.33 -26.42 5.06
CA ARG A 105 7.97 -26.32 3.74
C ARG A 105 8.29 -24.89 3.30
N LEU A 106 7.55 -23.89 3.81
CA LEU A 106 7.82 -22.49 3.48
C LEU A 106 9.19 -22.04 4.00
N ARG A 107 9.93 -21.33 3.14
CA ARG A 107 11.26 -20.81 3.43
C ARG A 107 11.22 -19.34 3.84
N VAL A 108 12.07 -18.99 4.79
CA VAL A 108 12.54 -17.61 4.95
C VAL A 108 13.79 -17.47 4.09
N PHE A 109 13.87 -16.43 3.28
CA PHE A 109 14.95 -16.23 2.32
C PHE A 109 15.52 -14.81 2.42
N GLU A 110 16.74 -14.61 1.93
CA GLU A 110 17.31 -13.27 1.79
C GLU A 110 16.78 -12.60 0.51
N PRO A 111 16.26 -11.35 0.57
CA PRO A 111 15.68 -10.67 -0.58
C PRO A 111 16.59 -10.62 -1.80
N GLU A 112 17.90 -10.51 -1.62
CA GLU A 112 18.90 -10.52 -2.69
C GLU A 112 18.89 -11.84 -3.49
N GLU A 113 18.64 -12.98 -2.84
CA GLU A 113 18.62 -14.30 -3.48
C GLU A 113 17.31 -14.57 -4.23
N GLY A 114 16.18 -14.17 -3.65
CA GLY A 114 14.85 -14.51 -4.17
C GLY A 114 14.17 -13.40 -4.99
N LEU A 115 14.55 -12.14 -4.74
CA LEU A 115 13.89 -10.94 -5.25
C LEU A 115 14.90 -9.86 -5.68
N GLY A 116 16.13 -10.23 -6.05
CA GLY A 116 17.17 -9.30 -6.48
C GLY A 116 16.72 -8.35 -7.60
N TYR A 117 15.90 -8.84 -8.54
CA TYR A 117 15.30 -8.04 -9.61
C TYR A 117 14.40 -6.91 -9.08
N VAL A 118 13.72 -7.08 -7.94
CA VAL A 118 12.93 -6.02 -7.30
C VAL A 118 13.86 -4.93 -6.76
N LEU A 119 14.97 -5.33 -6.14
CA LEU A 119 15.97 -4.39 -5.61
C LEU A 119 16.67 -3.64 -6.74
N ASP A 120 16.96 -4.30 -7.86
CA ASP A 120 17.51 -3.67 -9.05
C ASP A 120 16.54 -2.68 -9.68
N ALA A 121 15.24 -3.01 -9.74
CA ALA A 121 14.20 -2.08 -10.15
C ALA A 121 14.17 -0.85 -9.24
N VAL A 122 14.22 -1.03 -7.91
CA VAL A 122 14.30 0.10 -6.95
C VAL A 122 15.51 0.98 -7.24
N ARG A 123 16.71 0.42 -7.38
CA ARG A 123 17.94 1.19 -7.69
C ARG A 123 17.82 1.96 -8.99
N LEU A 124 17.31 1.31 -10.03
CA LEU A 124 17.14 1.89 -11.35
C LEU A 124 16.12 3.04 -11.34
N ILE A 125 14.96 2.83 -10.70
CA ILE A 125 13.94 3.86 -10.51
C ILE A 125 14.51 5.03 -9.71
N ARG A 126 15.24 4.78 -8.61
CA ARG A 126 15.85 5.85 -7.82
C ARG A 126 16.81 6.70 -8.63
N LYS A 127 17.62 6.08 -9.47
CA LYS A 127 18.53 6.78 -10.38
C LYS A 127 17.77 7.66 -11.37
N GLU A 128 16.73 7.13 -12.00
CA GLU A 128 15.95 7.84 -13.02
C GLU A 128 15.10 8.98 -12.45
N LEU A 129 14.59 8.83 -11.21
CA LEU A 129 13.87 9.89 -10.52
C LEU A 129 14.76 11.08 -10.16
N ASP A 130 16.09 10.91 -10.13
CA ASP A 130 17.09 11.98 -10.00
C ASP A 130 16.78 12.98 -8.87
N GLY A 131 16.34 12.45 -7.71
CA GLY A 131 15.97 13.26 -6.54
C GLY A 131 14.70 14.13 -6.68
N LYS A 132 13.99 14.10 -7.82
CA LYS A 132 12.80 14.93 -8.08
C LYS A 132 11.53 14.39 -7.43
N THR A 133 11.40 13.08 -7.34
CA THR A 133 10.20 12.46 -6.77
C THR A 133 10.63 11.35 -5.80
N PRO A 134 10.09 11.32 -4.57
CA PRO A 134 10.33 10.20 -3.66
C PRO A 134 9.80 8.87 -4.21
N LEU A 135 10.52 7.79 -3.93
CA LEU A 135 10.08 6.43 -4.26
C LEU A 135 9.56 5.72 -3.01
N ILE A 136 8.37 5.14 -3.13
CA ILE A 136 7.71 4.29 -2.14
C ILE A 136 7.99 2.83 -2.51
N GLY A 137 8.64 2.10 -1.61
CA GLY A 137 8.69 0.65 -1.61
C GLY A 137 7.45 0.06 -0.94
N PHE A 138 7.16 -1.23 -1.13
CA PHE A 138 6.01 -1.85 -0.46
C PHE A 138 6.09 -3.38 -0.37
N ALA A 139 5.22 -3.92 0.48
CA ALA A 139 4.95 -5.36 0.59
C ALA A 139 3.52 -5.60 1.11
N GLY A 140 3.02 -6.82 0.93
CA GLY A 140 1.78 -7.26 1.57
C GLY A 140 1.98 -7.58 3.05
N ALA A 141 0.99 -7.29 3.88
CA ALA A 141 1.02 -7.61 5.30
C ALA A 141 0.82 -9.11 5.55
N PRO A 142 1.28 -9.63 6.71
CA PRO A 142 1.27 -11.06 6.99
C PRO A 142 -0.10 -11.73 6.84
N PHE A 143 -1.17 -11.14 7.39
CA PHE A 143 -2.51 -11.70 7.26
C PHE A 143 -2.94 -11.80 5.80
N THR A 144 -2.73 -10.71 5.04
CA THR A 144 -3.07 -10.66 3.62
C THR A 144 -2.33 -11.74 2.80
N ILE A 145 -1.03 -11.93 3.05
CA ILE A 145 -0.21 -12.95 2.37
C ILE A 145 -0.59 -14.36 2.80
N ALA A 146 -0.83 -14.58 4.10
CA ALA A 146 -1.30 -15.84 4.65
C ALA A 146 -2.63 -16.25 4.03
N SER A 147 -3.57 -15.31 3.86
CA SER A 147 -4.83 -15.57 3.19
C SER A 147 -4.65 -16.07 1.76
N TYR A 148 -3.73 -15.50 0.98
CA TYR A 148 -3.45 -16.04 -0.35
C TYR A 148 -2.86 -17.44 -0.31
N LEU A 149 -1.87 -17.68 0.56
CA LEU A 149 -1.24 -18.99 0.74
C LEU A 149 -2.24 -20.07 1.14
N VAL A 150 -3.17 -19.75 2.05
CA VAL A 150 -4.13 -20.73 2.59
C VAL A 150 -5.34 -20.89 1.69
N GLU A 151 -5.94 -19.81 1.20
CA GLU A 151 -7.12 -19.90 0.33
C GLU A 151 -6.75 -20.51 -1.03
N GLY A 152 -5.53 -20.24 -1.51
CA GLY A 152 -5.05 -20.64 -2.83
C GLY A 152 -5.41 -19.65 -3.95
N GLY A 153 -6.03 -18.52 -3.61
CA GLY A 153 -6.46 -17.50 -4.56
C GLY A 153 -7.36 -16.46 -3.89
N LYS A 154 -8.23 -15.82 -4.69
CA LYS A 154 -9.17 -14.84 -4.16
C LYS A 154 -10.27 -15.52 -3.35
N SER A 155 -10.49 -15.04 -2.13
CA SER A 155 -11.58 -15.46 -1.25
C SER A 155 -12.38 -14.24 -0.79
N SER A 156 -13.69 -14.42 -0.55
CA SER A 156 -14.58 -13.36 -0.07
C SER A 156 -14.80 -13.40 1.45
N ASP A 157 -14.69 -14.57 2.06
CA ASP A 157 -14.94 -14.77 3.49
C ASP A 157 -13.68 -15.21 4.28
N TYR A 158 -12.63 -15.63 3.57
CA TYR A 158 -11.36 -16.13 4.12
C TYR A 158 -11.56 -17.29 5.10
N ARG A 159 -12.54 -18.15 4.80
CA ARG A 159 -12.97 -19.25 5.68
C ARG A 159 -11.82 -20.19 6.06
N LEU A 160 -10.97 -20.58 5.10
CA LEU A 160 -9.90 -21.55 5.33
C LEU A 160 -8.79 -20.93 6.19
N THR A 161 -8.47 -19.67 5.90
CA THR A 161 -7.50 -18.88 6.66
C THR A 161 -7.92 -18.74 8.12
N LYS A 162 -9.17 -18.32 8.35
CA LYS A 162 -9.71 -18.17 9.71
C LYS A 162 -9.85 -19.51 10.43
N GLN A 163 -10.17 -20.58 9.71
CA GLN A 163 -10.22 -21.92 10.29
C GLN A 163 -8.86 -22.32 10.88
N ILE A 164 -7.76 -22.14 10.13
CA ILE A 164 -6.41 -22.42 10.65
C ILE A 164 -6.09 -21.51 11.85
N MET A 165 -6.38 -20.22 11.73
CA MET A 165 -6.16 -19.21 12.79
C MET A 165 -6.81 -19.61 14.12
N TRP A 166 -8.05 -20.10 14.09
CA TRP A 166 -8.80 -20.49 15.29
C TRP A 166 -8.49 -21.92 15.76
N SER A 167 -8.30 -22.87 14.85
CA SER A 167 -8.20 -24.28 15.21
C SER A 167 -6.80 -24.71 15.64
N ASP A 168 -5.75 -24.05 15.12
CA ASP A 168 -4.35 -24.30 15.48
C ASP A 168 -3.57 -22.97 15.58
N PRO A 169 -3.74 -22.22 16.68
CA PRO A 169 -3.08 -20.93 16.89
C PRO A 169 -1.54 -21.02 16.84
N GLU A 170 -0.95 -22.16 17.20
CA GLU A 170 0.50 -22.38 17.11
C GLU A 170 0.95 -22.45 15.63
N ALA A 171 0.26 -23.24 14.81
CA ALA A 171 0.55 -23.30 13.37
C ALA A 171 0.31 -21.94 12.71
N TRP A 172 -0.77 -21.25 13.07
CA TRP A 172 -1.02 -19.89 12.61
C TRP A 172 0.12 -18.93 12.97
N SER A 173 0.56 -18.93 14.23
CA SER A 173 1.69 -18.09 14.67
C SER A 173 2.99 -18.43 13.93
N ALA A 174 3.25 -19.72 13.68
CA ALA A 174 4.42 -20.16 12.90
C ALA A 174 4.37 -19.65 11.45
N LEU A 175 3.20 -19.73 10.79
CA LEU A 175 2.99 -19.21 9.44
C LEU A 175 3.20 -17.68 9.39
N MET A 176 2.52 -16.96 10.28
CA MET A 176 2.59 -15.51 10.38
C MET A 176 4.01 -15.04 10.72
N GLY A 177 4.72 -15.76 11.59
CA GLY A 177 6.12 -15.50 11.92
C GLY A 177 7.04 -15.60 10.70
N LYS A 178 6.94 -16.67 9.90
CA LYS A 178 7.72 -16.84 8.66
C LYS A 178 7.46 -15.73 7.66
N ILE A 179 6.18 -15.43 7.39
CA ILE A 179 5.79 -14.37 6.46
C ILE A 179 6.30 -13.01 6.96
N SER A 180 6.17 -12.73 8.26
CA SER A 180 6.60 -11.46 8.84
C SER A 180 8.09 -11.25 8.68
N GLU A 181 8.90 -12.30 8.87
CA GLU A 181 10.34 -12.20 8.69
C GLU A 181 10.72 -11.93 7.23
N VAL A 182 10.06 -12.59 6.27
CA VAL A 182 10.25 -12.33 4.84
C VAL A 182 9.89 -10.89 4.47
N VAL A 183 8.71 -10.42 4.92
CA VAL A 183 8.22 -9.07 4.64
C VAL A 183 9.15 -8.02 5.25
N ARG A 184 9.59 -8.23 6.50
CA ARG A 184 10.54 -7.35 7.19
C ARG A 184 11.86 -7.23 6.43
N ARG A 185 12.47 -8.37 6.06
CA ARG A 185 13.71 -8.39 5.28
C ARG A 185 13.55 -7.68 3.94
N LEU A 186 12.48 -7.98 3.21
CA LEU A 186 12.20 -7.36 1.91
C LEU A 186 12.06 -5.84 2.01
N LEU A 187 11.29 -5.35 2.97
CA LEU A 187 11.10 -3.90 3.14
C LEU A 187 12.41 -3.21 3.57
N ARG A 188 13.22 -3.82 4.45
CA ARG A 188 14.57 -3.31 4.75
C ARG A 188 15.47 -3.27 3.52
N ALA A 189 15.45 -4.32 2.70
CA ALA A 189 16.26 -4.39 1.49
C ALA A 189 15.81 -3.33 0.47
N GLN A 190 14.51 -3.07 0.33
CA GLN A 190 14.00 -1.98 -0.51
C GLN A 190 14.47 -0.60 -0.02
N VAL A 191 14.47 -0.37 1.31
CA VAL A 191 15.04 0.86 1.90
C VAL A 191 16.52 0.98 1.59
N ALA A 192 17.30 -0.09 1.80
CA ALA A 192 18.73 -0.11 1.48
C ALA A 192 19.03 0.09 -0.01
N ALA A 193 18.14 -0.39 -0.91
CA ALA A 193 18.22 -0.17 -2.34
C ALA A 193 17.84 1.26 -2.77
N GLY A 194 17.20 2.02 -1.87
CA GLY A 194 16.97 3.46 -2.02
C GLY A 194 15.52 3.91 -1.93
N ALA A 195 14.56 3.04 -1.58
CA ALA A 195 13.21 3.48 -1.26
C ALA A 195 13.23 4.50 -0.10
N GLN A 196 12.54 5.63 -0.29
CA GLN A 196 12.56 6.75 0.65
C GLN A 196 11.35 6.76 1.59
N ALA A 197 10.38 5.89 1.34
CA ALA A 197 9.29 5.52 2.23
C ALA A 197 8.89 4.08 1.89
N VAL A 198 8.20 3.40 2.81
CA VAL A 198 7.66 2.06 2.57
C VAL A 198 6.21 1.97 2.99
N GLN A 199 5.41 1.17 2.27
CA GLN A 199 4.02 0.88 2.63
C GLN A 199 3.78 -0.61 2.86
N LEU A 200 3.18 -0.93 4.00
CA LEU A 200 2.68 -2.27 4.32
C LEU A 200 1.18 -2.32 3.99
N PHE A 201 0.80 -3.20 3.06
CA PHE A 201 -0.57 -3.34 2.57
C PHE A 201 -1.29 -4.52 3.24
N ASP A 202 -2.22 -4.23 4.16
CA ASP A 202 -3.09 -5.23 4.76
C ASP A 202 -4.51 -5.19 4.18
N SER A 203 -4.61 -5.61 2.92
CA SER A 203 -5.84 -5.48 2.12
C SER A 203 -7.02 -6.27 2.71
N TRP A 204 -6.76 -7.39 3.38
CA TRP A 204 -7.82 -8.32 3.83
C TRP A 204 -8.17 -8.23 5.32
N VAL A 205 -7.42 -7.44 6.10
CA VAL A 205 -7.52 -7.43 7.57
C VAL A 205 -8.88 -6.96 8.10
N GLY A 206 -9.58 -6.10 7.37
CA GLY A 206 -10.93 -5.68 7.74
C GLY A 206 -12.00 -6.78 7.63
N SER A 207 -11.60 -8.03 7.31
CA SER A 207 -12.45 -9.21 7.47
C SER A 207 -12.44 -9.79 8.88
N LEU A 208 -11.56 -9.31 9.77
CA LEU A 208 -11.39 -9.79 11.13
C LEU A 208 -12.22 -9.00 12.15
N SER A 209 -12.56 -9.66 13.25
CA SER A 209 -12.99 -8.96 14.47
C SER A 209 -11.81 -8.21 15.11
N ILE A 210 -12.10 -7.29 16.02
CA ILE A 210 -11.05 -6.58 16.76
C ILE A 210 -10.22 -7.52 17.65
N ASP A 211 -10.86 -8.55 18.21
CA ASP A 211 -10.19 -9.51 19.09
C ASP A 211 -9.26 -10.43 18.29
N ASP A 212 -9.75 -10.97 17.16
CA ASP A 212 -8.91 -11.76 16.24
C ASP A 212 -7.71 -10.94 15.74
N TYR A 213 -7.92 -9.66 15.39
CA TYR A 213 -6.83 -8.80 14.94
C TYR A 213 -5.77 -8.64 16.03
N ARG A 214 -6.18 -8.28 17.25
CA ARG A 214 -5.26 -8.05 18.38
C ARG A 214 -4.48 -9.30 18.77
N GLU A 215 -5.14 -10.44 18.78
CA GLU A 215 -4.53 -11.69 19.21
C GLU A 215 -3.63 -12.29 18.12
N HIS A 216 -4.13 -12.36 16.89
CA HIS A 216 -3.54 -13.21 15.86
C HIS A 216 -2.77 -12.47 14.76
N VAL A 217 -2.91 -11.14 14.64
CA VAL A 217 -2.32 -10.35 13.53
C VAL A 217 -1.46 -9.19 14.03
N GLN A 218 -1.97 -8.39 14.96
CA GLN A 218 -1.32 -7.18 15.44
C GLN A 218 0.13 -7.40 15.92
N PRO A 219 0.48 -8.47 16.66
CA PRO A 219 1.85 -8.68 17.12
C PRO A 219 2.85 -8.85 15.96
N HIS A 220 2.43 -9.53 14.89
CA HIS A 220 3.24 -9.79 13.69
C HIS A 220 3.43 -8.52 12.85
N VAL A 221 2.36 -7.74 12.69
CA VAL A 221 2.43 -6.45 12.02
C VAL A 221 3.31 -5.48 12.82
N ARG A 222 3.17 -5.44 14.15
CA ARG A 222 4.00 -4.62 15.04
C ARG A 222 5.48 -4.95 14.93
N TYR A 223 5.83 -6.24 14.91
CA TYR A 223 7.20 -6.69 14.72
C TYR A 223 7.85 -6.09 13.46
N ILE A 224 7.12 -6.09 12.33
CA ILE A 224 7.61 -5.52 11.06
C ILE A 224 7.74 -3.99 11.16
N LEU A 225 6.69 -3.32 11.60
CA LEU A 225 6.62 -1.86 11.59
C LEU A 225 7.65 -1.23 12.53
N GLN A 226 7.88 -1.82 13.72
CA GLN A 226 8.89 -1.33 14.66
C GLN A 226 10.32 -1.40 14.09
N ASP A 227 10.68 -2.50 13.41
CA ASP A 227 12.00 -2.62 12.76
C ASP A 227 12.15 -1.62 11.61
N LEU A 228 11.09 -1.38 10.84
CA LEU A 228 11.13 -0.43 9.73
C LEU A 228 11.18 1.02 10.20
N GLU A 229 10.46 1.39 11.26
CA GLU A 229 10.53 2.74 11.84
C GLU A 229 11.97 3.07 12.29
N ALA A 230 12.72 2.08 12.78
CA ALA A 230 14.13 2.25 13.18
C ALA A 230 15.08 2.56 12.00
N THR A 231 14.64 2.37 10.74
CA THR A 231 15.41 2.77 9.55
C THR A 231 15.36 4.27 9.28
N GLY A 232 14.44 5.00 9.92
CA GLY A 232 14.28 6.45 9.80
C GLY A 232 13.51 6.93 8.56
N VAL A 233 13.12 6.05 7.65
CA VAL A 233 12.22 6.41 6.54
C VAL A 233 10.76 6.40 7.01
N PRO A 234 9.85 7.17 6.39
CA PRO A 234 8.42 7.02 6.62
C PRO A 234 7.90 5.61 6.35
N VAL A 235 7.10 5.10 7.28
CA VAL A 235 6.46 3.78 7.20
C VAL A 235 4.94 3.97 7.19
N ILE A 236 4.30 3.57 6.10
CA ILE A 236 2.85 3.69 5.90
C ILE A 236 2.21 2.35 6.22
N HIS A 237 1.29 2.32 7.18
CA HIS A 237 0.47 1.16 7.51
C HIS A 237 -0.94 1.36 6.94
N PHE A 238 -1.26 0.63 5.88
CA PHE A 238 -2.55 0.74 5.21
C PHE A 238 -3.31 -0.57 5.29
N GLY A 239 -4.55 -0.51 5.78
CA GLY A 239 -5.51 -1.60 5.71
C GLY A 239 -6.82 -1.12 5.09
N THR A 240 -7.62 -2.06 4.58
CA THR A 240 -8.94 -1.76 4.01
C THR A 240 -10.04 -2.38 4.87
N ASN A 241 -11.20 -1.72 4.90
CA ASN A 241 -12.32 -2.05 5.78
C ASN A 241 -11.94 -2.02 7.27
N THR A 242 -11.03 -1.11 7.65
CA THR A 242 -10.46 -1.04 9.01
C THR A 242 -11.14 -0.02 9.91
N GLY A 243 -12.33 0.49 9.56
CA GLY A 243 -13.06 1.46 10.37
C GLY A 243 -13.25 1.02 11.83
N ALA A 244 -13.47 -0.28 12.09
CA ALA A 244 -13.55 -0.84 13.45
C ALA A 244 -12.20 -1.20 14.08
N LEU A 245 -11.11 -1.16 13.29
CA LEU A 245 -9.76 -1.59 13.68
C LEU A 245 -8.77 -0.41 13.79
N LEU A 246 -9.16 0.83 13.47
CA LEU A 246 -8.25 1.98 13.29
C LEU A 246 -7.28 2.20 14.46
N GLU A 247 -7.76 2.16 15.70
CA GLU A 247 -6.94 2.35 16.90
C GLU A 247 -5.93 1.22 17.03
N ALA A 248 -6.36 -0.04 16.84
CA ALA A 248 -5.46 -1.18 16.89
C ALA A 248 -4.47 -1.20 15.72
N GLN A 249 -4.88 -0.79 14.52
CA GLN A 249 -4.01 -0.60 13.36
C GLN A 249 -2.90 0.43 13.68
N ARG A 250 -3.29 1.56 14.27
CA ARG A 250 -2.35 2.60 14.75
C ARG A 250 -1.43 2.09 15.84
N ASP A 251 -1.93 1.30 16.79
CA ASP A 251 -1.15 0.71 17.87
C ASP A 251 -0.20 -0.42 17.41
N ALA A 252 -0.39 -0.97 16.20
CA ALA A 252 0.59 -1.85 15.58
C ALA A 252 1.83 -1.07 15.14
N GLY A 253 1.68 0.19 14.72
CA GLY A 253 2.76 1.06 14.28
C GLY A 253 2.48 1.71 12.92
N GLY A 254 3.53 2.30 12.36
CA GLY A 254 3.50 3.13 11.16
C GLY A 254 3.60 4.61 11.52
N THR A 255 4.47 5.36 10.84
CA THR A 255 4.53 6.83 10.98
C THR A 255 3.36 7.52 10.27
N VAL A 256 2.78 6.84 9.27
CA VAL A 256 1.60 7.26 8.53
C VAL A 256 0.55 6.15 8.58
N ILE A 257 -0.69 6.50 8.92
CA ILE A 257 -1.81 5.55 8.91
C ILE A 257 -2.67 5.80 7.67
N GLY A 258 -2.80 4.77 6.83
CA GLY A 258 -3.67 4.80 5.67
C GLY A 258 -5.13 4.51 6.05
N VAL A 259 -6.04 5.32 5.53
CA VAL A 259 -7.48 5.30 5.86
C VAL A 259 -8.28 5.03 4.59
N ASP A 260 -9.27 4.14 4.66
CA ASP A 260 -10.21 3.90 3.57
C ASP A 260 -11.37 4.91 3.56
N TRP A 261 -12.18 4.91 2.50
CA TRP A 261 -13.22 5.91 2.27
C TRP A 261 -14.47 5.77 3.15
N ARG A 262 -14.60 4.70 3.93
CA ARG A 262 -15.81 4.41 4.72
C ARG A 262 -15.86 5.23 6.00
N THR A 263 -14.72 5.72 6.48
CA THR A 263 -14.62 6.58 7.65
C THR A 263 -14.26 8.00 7.19
N PRO A 264 -15.02 9.06 7.52
CA PRO A 264 -14.62 10.43 7.22
C PRO A 264 -13.21 10.74 7.75
N LEU A 265 -12.41 11.50 7.00
CA LEU A 265 -10.98 11.65 7.27
C LEU A 265 -10.72 12.34 8.61
N ASP A 266 -11.53 13.34 8.97
CA ASP A 266 -11.44 14.04 10.26
C ASP A 266 -11.68 13.10 11.44
N LYS A 267 -12.70 12.24 11.34
CA LYS A 267 -13.03 11.24 12.37
C LYS A 267 -11.98 10.16 12.49
N ALA A 268 -11.44 9.69 11.36
CA ALA A 268 -10.33 8.75 11.38
C ALA A 268 -9.10 9.36 12.05
N TRP A 269 -8.72 10.60 11.67
CA TRP A 269 -7.56 11.27 12.24
C TRP A 269 -7.72 11.55 13.75
N GLN A 270 -8.93 11.90 14.19
CA GLN A 270 -9.23 12.06 15.62
C GLN A 270 -8.99 10.75 16.40
N ARG A 271 -9.40 9.60 15.85
CA ARG A 271 -9.23 8.28 16.50
C ARG A 271 -7.79 7.77 16.45
N ILE A 272 -7.10 8.01 15.34
CA ILE A 272 -5.68 7.66 15.15
C ILE A 272 -4.78 8.49 16.07
N GLY A 273 -5.15 9.74 16.31
CA GLY A 273 -4.33 10.72 17.01
C GLY A 273 -3.52 11.60 16.05
N HIS A 274 -3.32 12.86 16.44
CA HIS A 274 -2.55 13.84 15.64
C HIS A 274 -1.03 13.69 15.81
N ASP A 275 -0.59 12.70 16.59
CA ASP A 275 0.81 12.27 16.68
C ASP A 275 1.26 11.41 15.49
N ARG A 276 0.34 11.09 14.56
CA ARG A 276 0.62 10.37 13.30
C ARG A 276 0.09 11.16 12.08
N ALA A 277 0.76 10.97 10.95
CA ALA A 277 0.26 11.43 9.66
C ALA A 277 -0.86 10.50 9.15
N VAL A 278 -1.73 11.00 8.28
CA VAL A 278 -2.81 10.21 7.66
C VAL A 278 -2.72 10.26 6.14
N GLN A 279 -2.98 9.13 5.51
CA GLN A 279 -3.02 9.00 4.06
C GLN A 279 -4.43 8.60 3.59
N GLY A 280 -4.96 9.29 2.58
CA GLY A 280 -6.27 8.98 1.99
C GLY A 280 -7.19 10.20 1.88
N ASN A 281 -8.49 9.99 1.72
CA ASN A 281 -9.14 8.67 1.64
C ASN A 281 -10.31 8.61 0.65
N LEU A 282 -10.21 9.32 -0.48
CA LEU A 282 -11.28 9.37 -1.48
C LEU A 282 -11.67 7.96 -2.00
N ASP A 283 -12.97 7.66 -2.12
CA ASP A 283 -13.44 6.42 -2.74
C ASP A 283 -12.93 6.33 -4.20
N PRO A 284 -12.19 5.27 -4.60
CA PRO A 284 -11.67 5.14 -5.96
C PRO A 284 -12.77 5.14 -7.03
N LEU A 285 -13.99 4.67 -6.72
CA LEU A 285 -15.10 4.64 -7.69
C LEU A 285 -15.58 6.04 -8.07
N LEU A 286 -15.35 7.04 -7.21
CA LEU A 286 -15.69 8.43 -7.52
C LEU A 286 -14.90 8.96 -8.71
N LEU A 287 -13.74 8.39 -9.05
CA LEU A 287 -12.99 8.79 -10.23
C LEU A 287 -13.67 8.38 -11.55
N CYS A 288 -14.64 7.46 -11.50
CA CYS A 288 -15.49 7.08 -12.64
C CYS A 288 -16.78 7.92 -12.72
N ALA A 289 -17.09 8.73 -11.71
CA ALA A 289 -18.22 9.66 -11.74
C ALA A 289 -17.93 10.83 -12.71
N PRO A 290 -18.94 11.67 -13.05
CA PRO A 290 -18.67 12.92 -13.76
C PRO A 290 -17.56 13.71 -13.07
N ARG A 291 -16.61 14.23 -13.85
CA ARG A 291 -15.36 14.85 -13.35
C ARG A 291 -15.62 15.87 -12.24
N GLU A 292 -16.67 16.68 -12.38
CA GLU A 292 -17.06 17.73 -11.44
C GLU A 292 -17.48 17.14 -10.08
N VAL A 293 -18.07 15.94 -10.06
CA VAL A 293 -18.40 15.19 -8.84
C VAL A 293 -17.13 14.70 -8.15
N ALA A 294 -16.20 14.09 -8.90
CA ALA A 294 -14.93 13.62 -8.37
C ALA A 294 -14.12 14.76 -7.72
N VAL A 295 -13.99 15.89 -8.44
CA VAL A 295 -13.33 17.11 -7.97
C VAL A 295 -14.02 17.66 -6.71
N ARG A 296 -15.35 17.75 -6.69
CA ARG A 296 -16.09 18.23 -5.51
C ARG A 296 -15.86 17.33 -4.29
N ARG A 297 -15.87 16.00 -4.46
CA ARG A 297 -15.64 15.05 -3.37
C ARG A 297 -14.19 15.05 -2.88
N ALA A 298 -13.22 15.23 -3.78
CA ALA A 298 -11.83 15.44 -3.40
C ALA A 298 -11.64 16.73 -2.57
N ARG A 299 -12.32 17.83 -2.94
CA ARG A 299 -12.32 19.07 -2.14
C ARG A 299 -12.87 18.85 -0.73
N ALA A 300 -13.92 18.04 -0.59
CA ALA A 300 -14.49 17.71 0.72
C ALA A 300 -13.48 16.98 1.63
N VAL A 301 -12.75 16.00 1.10
CA VAL A 301 -11.68 15.31 1.84
C VAL A 301 -10.57 16.28 2.27
N LEU A 302 -10.17 17.23 1.42
CA LEU A 302 -9.20 18.27 1.80
C LEU A 302 -9.73 19.20 2.89
N ALA A 303 -11.03 19.51 2.87
CA ALA A 303 -11.68 20.30 3.91
C ALA A 303 -11.73 19.54 5.25
N GLU A 304 -12.00 18.23 5.23
CA GLU A 304 -11.95 17.36 6.43
C GLU A 304 -10.54 17.33 7.04
N ALA A 305 -9.48 17.38 6.22
CA ALA A 305 -8.10 17.52 6.71
C ALA A 305 -7.80 18.90 7.33
N GLY A 306 -8.58 19.93 7.00
CA GLY A 306 -8.53 21.26 7.62
C GLY A 306 -7.17 21.96 7.53
N GLY A 307 -6.36 21.68 6.51
CA GLY A 307 -5.02 22.24 6.36
C GLY A 307 -4.01 21.80 7.44
N ARG A 308 -4.30 20.75 8.22
CA ARG A 308 -3.43 20.20 9.28
C ARG A 308 -2.21 19.48 8.72
N ALA A 309 -1.01 19.76 9.25
CA ALA A 309 0.21 19.09 8.80
C ALA A 309 0.12 17.57 9.04
N GLY A 310 0.58 16.76 8.08
CA GLY A 310 0.43 15.30 8.18
C GLY A 310 -0.57 14.65 7.22
N HIS A 311 -1.28 15.41 6.38
CA HIS A 311 -2.17 14.83 5.38
C HIS A 311 -1.41 14.52 4.09
N ILE A 312 -1.52 13.28 3.61
CA ILE A 312 -1.19 12.87 2.25
C ILE A 312 -2.50 12.50 1.54
N PHE A 313 -2.88 13.25 0.52
CA PHE A 313 -4.08 12.93 -0.24
C PHE A 313 -3.84 11.65 -1.05
N ASN A 314 -4.75 10.71 -0.93
CA ASN A 314 -4.76 9.47 -1.69
C ASN A 314 -6.20 8.98 -1.80
N LEU A 315 -6.40 7.91 -2.55
CA LEU A 315 -7.63 7.14 -2.52
C LEU A 315 -7.67 6.25 -1.27
N GLY A 316 -8.85 5.77 -0.91
CA GLY A 316 -9.05 4.75 0.13
C GLY A 316 -8.79 3.32 -0.34
N HIS A 317 -8.50 3.11 -1.63
CA HIS A 317 -8.02 1.87 -2.25
C HIS A 317 -7.45 2.22 -3.65
N GLY A 318 -6.81 1.28 -4.34
CA GLY A 318 -6.23 1.53 -5.66
C GLY A 318 -7.23 1.86 -6.78
N ILE A 319 -6.76 2.65 -7.76
CA ILE A 319 -7.47 3.01 -9.00
C ILE A 319 -8.02 1.76 -9.69
N ILE A 320 -9.24 1.86 -10.24
CA ILE A 320 -9.89 0.79 -11.00
C ILE A 320 -9.68 0.96 -12.52
N PRO A 321 -9.68 -0.13 -13.31
CA PRO A 321 -9.40 -0.09 -14.75
C PRO A 321 -10.26 0.88 -15.56
N GLU A 322 -11.51 1.10 -15.16
CA GLU A 322 -12.51 1.93 -15.83
C GLU A 322 -12.29 3.44 -15.62
N THR A 323 -11.30 3.81 -14.82
CA THR A 323 -11.05 5.21 -14.43
C THR A 323 -10.53 6.04 -15.62
N PRO A 324 -11.17 7.17 -15.97
CA PRO A 324 -10.62 8.09 -16.96
C PRO A 324 -9.36 8.80 -16.44
N VAL A 325 -8.28 8.80 -17.23
CA VAL A 325 -7.02 9.48 -16.90
C VAL A 325 -7.24 10.98 -16.64
N ASP A 326 -8.12 11.62 -17.40
CA ASP A 326 -8.43 13.05 -17.25
C ASP A 326 -9.10 13.37 -15.90
N THR A 327 -9.89 12.45 -15.35
CA THR A 327 -10.46 12.62 -14.00
C THR A 327 -9.38 12.52 -12.94
N VAL A 328 -8.42 11.60 -13.09
CA VAL A 328 -7.25 11.49 -12.20
C VAL A 328 -6.45 12.79 -12.21
N LYS A 329 -6.14 13.31 -13.41
CA LYS A 329 -5.44 14.58 -13.61
C LYS A 329 -6.18 15.75 -12.94
N ALA A 330 -7.49 15.86 -13.15
CA ALA A 330 -8.31 16.92 -12.57
C ALA A 330 -8.34 16.91 -11.04
N VAL A 331 -8.33 15.73 -10.41
CA VAL A 331 -8.24 15.60 -8.95
C VAL A 331 -6.85 16.01 -8.44
N ILE A 332 -5.78 15.63 -9.12
CA ILE A 332 -4.41 16.07 -8.76
C ILE A 332 -4.29 17.59 -8.86
N ASP A 333 -4.72 18.16 -9.98
CA ASP A 333 -4.67 19.61 -10.22
C ASP A 333 -5.47 20.38 -9.16
N LEU A 334 -6.64 19.85 -8.75
CA LEU A 334 -7.40 20.39 -7.64
C LEU A 334 -6.59 20.39 -6.34
N VAL A 335 -6.02 19.24 -5.95
CA VAL A 335 -5.26 19.10 -4.70
C VAL A 335 -4.09 20.09 -4.66
N HIS A 336 -3.41 20.27 -5.78
CA HIS A 336 -2.31 21.23 -5.91
C HIS A 336 -2.77 22.70 -6.01
N SER A 337 -4.02 22.96 -6.40
CA SER A 337 -4.55 24.32 -6.54
C SER A 337 -4.96 24.98 -5.22
N ILE A 338 -5.08 24.21 -4.13
CA ILE A 338 -5.59 24.71 -2.84
C ILE A 338 -4.43 24.82 -1.83
N PRO A 339 -3.95 26.04 -1.52
CA PRO A 339 -2.95 26.27 -0.48
C PRO A 339 -3.46 25.78 0.86
N ARG A 340 -2.60 25.15 1.66
CA ARG A 340 -3.03 24.65 2.99
C ARG A 340 -3.47 25.76 3.93
N SER A 341 -2.93 26.97 3.75
CA SER A 341 -3.31 28.16 4.51
C SER A 341 -4.77 28.58 4.29
N SER A 342 -5.41 28.19 3.17
CA SER A 342 -6.81 28.56 2.90
C SER A 342 -7.81 27.92 3.84
N PHE A 343 -7.41 26.88 4.59
CA PHE A 343 -8.25 26.22 5.59
C PHE A 343 -8.02 26.74 7.01
N GLN A 344 -6.96 27.52 7.22
CA GLN A 344 -6.57 28.00 8.57
C GLN A 344 -7.22 29.35 8.92
N SER A 345 -7.72 30.10 7.93
CA SER A 345 -8.36 31.41 8.15
C SER A 345 -9.69 31.36 8.89
N ASP A 346 -10.36 30.21 8.91
CA ASP A 346 -11.70 30.06 9.49
C ASP A 346 -11.69 29.50 10.92
N ALA A 347 -10.54 29.10 11.46
CA ALA A 347 -10.41 28.55 12.81
C ALA A 347 -10.17 29.61 13.91
N ASN A 348 -9.98 30.88 13.52
CA ASN A 348 -9.75 32.01 14.43
C ASN A 348 -10.93 33.01 14.44
N ARG A 349 -12.14 32.58 14.06
CA ARG A 349 -13.38 33.38 14.15
C ARG A 349 -14.43 32.70 15.00
#